data_AF-A0A4U9V5T9-F1
#
_entry.id   AF-A0A4U9V5T9-F1
#
_cell.length_a   1.000
_cell.length_b   1.000
_cell.length_c   1.000
_cell.angle_alpha   90.00
_cell.angle_beta   90.00
_cell.angle_gamma   90.00
#
_symmetry.space_group_name_H-M   'P 1'
#
loop_
_entity.id
_entity.type
_entity.pdbx_description
1 polymer ?
#
loop_
_entity_poly.entity_id
_entity_poly.type
_entity_poly.pdbx_seq_one_letter_code
_entity_poly.pdbx_strand_id
1 'polypeptide(L)'
;METPIGTIYSTNITPDKTTGIGDYSFEDFDNAVRKGVAKSGSTLYPAMPYPSFALVKEEDMRAMYAYFMHGVQPVEQANQDSDIPWPLSMRWPLHIWRSMFAPTPADFCGQCQRRSGYRTWPLSGRRVGALWCMPYAA
;
A
#
# COMPACT_ATOMS: atom_id res chain seq x y z
N MET A 1 9.13 7.00 -16.30
CA MET A 1 8.71 8.40 -16.05
C MET A 1 9.95 9.25 -16.07
N GLU A 2 10.02 10.22 -16.97
CA GLU A 2 11.13 11.17 -16.97
C GLU A 2 10.90 12.21 -15.88
N THR A 3 11.90 12.40 -15.02
CA THR A 3 11.89 13.44 -14.00
C THR A 3 13.12 14.34 -14.20
N PRO A 4 13.12 15.58 -13.68
CA PRO A 4 14.29 16.47 -13.75
C PRO A 4 15.57 15.90 -13.11
N ILE A 5 15.43 14.79 -12.37
CA ILE A 5 16.48 14.13 -11.60
C ILE A 5 16.88 12.79 -12.27
N GLY A 6 16.30 12.44 -13.41
CA GLY A 6 16.55 11.18 -14.14
C GLY A 6 15.28 10.40 -14.41
N THR A 7 15.40 9.29 -15.15
CA THR A 7 14.27 8.44 -15.51
C THR A 7 14.03 7.39 -14.44
N ILE A 8 12.82 7.40 -13.87
CA ILE A 8 12.36 6.36 -12.93
C ILE A 8 11.55 5.33 -13.72
N TYR A 9 11.99 4.08 -13.70
CA TYR A 9 11.27 2.96 -14.29
C TYR A 9 10.44 2.25 -13.21
N SER A 10 9.23 1.84 -13.59
CA SER A 10 8.39 1.02 -12.73
C SER A 10 8.85 -0.44 -12.85
N THR A 11 8.87 -1.15 -11.73
CA THR A 11 9.15 -2.59 -11.72
C THR A 11 7.91 -3.37 -12.15
N ASN A 12 8.13 -4.54 -12.73
CA ASN A 12 7.09 -5.47 -13.13
C ASN A 12 6.31 -5.98 -11.90
N ILE A 13 4.98 -5.81 -11.92
CA ILE A 13 4.04 -6.22 -10.88
C ILE A 13 3.16 -7.41 -11.29
N THR A 14 3.49 -8.07 -12.39
CA THR A 14 2.77 -9.28 -12.85
C THR A 14 3.19 -10.51 -12.05
N PRO A 15 2.42 -11.62 -12.07
CA PRO A 15 2.73 -12.82 -11.28
C PRO A 15 3.89 -13.66 -11.86
N ASP A 16 4.71 -13.05 -12.72
CA ASP A 16 5.91 -13.67 -13.24
C ASP A 16 6.95 -13.90 -12.11
N LYS A 17 7.57 -15.09 -12.10
CA LYS A 17 8.48 -15.51 -11.03
C LYS A 17 9.90 -14.98 -11.21
N THR A 18 10.30 -14.69 -12.44
CA THR A 18 11.69 -14.28 -12.74
C THR A 18 11.87 -12.77 -12.66
N THR A 19 10.89 -12.01 -13.16
CA THR A 19 10.98 -10.55 -13.28
C THR A 19 9.89 -9.79 -12.52
N GLY A 20 8.78 -10.45 -12.18
CA GLY A 20 7.63 -9.88 -11.50
C GLY A 20 7.56 -10.16 -9.98
N ILE A 21 6.32 -10.17 -9.46
CA ILE A 21 6.01 -10.41 -8.05
C ILE A 21 5.54 -11.85 -7.79
N GLY A 22 5.76 -12.78 -8.74
CA GLY A 22 5.28 -14.17 -8.63
C GLY A 22 5.79 -14.94 -7.41
N ASP A 23 6.94 -14.54 -6.87
CA ASP A 23 7.53 -15.11 -5.65
C ASP A 23 7.27 -14.28 -4.39
N TYR A 24 6.42 -13.24 -4.45
CA TYR A 24 6.07 -12.46 -3.26
C TYR A 24 5.08 -13.25 -2.40
N SER A 25 5.34 -13.32 -1.10
CA SER A 25 4.29 -13.69 -0.16
C SER A 25 3.28 -12.54 -0.02
N PHE A 26 2.11 -12.83 0.54
CA PHE A 26 1.15 -11.77 0.90
C PHE A 26 1.81 -10.71 1.81
N GLU A 27 2.65 -11.13 2.76
CA GLU A 27 3.34 -10.22 3.67
C GLU A 27 4.36 -9.34 2.95
N ASP A 28 5.08 -9.88 1.96
CA ASP A 28 6.01 -9.10 1.13
C ASP A 28 5.26 -8.07 0.29
N PHE A 29 4.14 -8.46 -0.31
CA PHE A 29 3.27 -7.55 -1.06
C PHE A 29 2.71 -6.44 -0.16
N ASP A 30 2.27 -6.82 1.03
CA ASP A 30 1.74 -5.90 2.03
C ASP A 30 2.78 -4.89 2.51
N ASN A 31 3.99 -5.36 2.81
CA ASN A 31 5.13 -4.53 3.18
C ASN A 31 5.54 -3.60 2.03
N ALA A 32 5.52 -4.07 0.79
CA ALA A 32 5.83 -3.24 -0.38
C ALA A 32 4.80 -2.12 -0.55
N VAL A 33 3.51 -2.43 -0.44
CA VAL A 33 2.44 -1.47 -0.73
C VAL A 33 2.18 -0.50 0.43
N ARG A 34 2.08 -1.00 1.67
CA ARG A 34 1.74 -0.17 2.84
C ARG A 34 2.98 0.43 3.51
N LYS A 35 4.13 -0.25 3.47
CA LYS A 35 5.37 0.20 4.15
C LYS A 35 6.45 0.69 3.19
N GLY A 36 6.28 0.54 1.87
CA GLY A 36 7.31 0.94 0.91
C GLY A 36 8.61 0.13 1.06
N VAL A 37 8.52 -1.13 1.49
CA VAL A 37 9.69 -2.03 1.65
C VAL A 37 9.64 -3.09 0.54
N ALA A 38 10.61 -3.08 -0.37
CA ALA A 38 10.71 -4.15 -1.37
C ALA A 38 11.07 -5.49 -0.71
N LYS A 39 10.80 -6.63 -1.37
CA LYS A 39 11.22 -7.97 -0.89
C LYS A 39 12.73 -8.07 -0.62
N SER A 40 13.55 -7.28 -1.32
CA SER A 40 14.99 -7.19 -1.07
C SER A 40 15.37 -6.43 0.21
N GLY A 41 14.39 -5.91 0.96
CA GLY A 41 14.59 -5.07 2.15
C GLY A 41 14.92 -3.60 1.84
N SER A 42 15.08 -3.25 0.55
CA SER A 42 15.34 -1.87 0.14
C SER A 42 14.10 -0.99 0.27
N THR A 43 14.30 0.28 0.64
CA THR A 43 13.21 1.28 0.60
C THR A 43 12.88 1.59 -0.86
N LEU A 44 11.59 1.53 -1.17
CA LEU A 44 11.05 1.97 -2.46
C LEU A 44 11.12 3.49 -2.55
N TYR A 45 11.45 4.00 -3.73
CA TYR A 45 11.41 5.44 -3.97
C TYR A 45 9.98 5.96 -3.78
N PRO A 46 9.78 7.15 -3.18
CA PRO A 46 8.46 7.72 -2.93
C PRO A 46 7.71 8.14 -4.21
N ALA A 47 8.23 7.80 -5.40
CA ALA A 47 7.46 7.78 -6.64
C ALA A 47 6.25 6.83 -6.56
N MET A 48 6.36 5.77 -5.75
CA MET A 48 5.22 4.95 -5.35
C MET A 48 4.63 5.54 -4.06
N PRO A 49 3.37 6.02 -4.05
CA PRO A 49 2.79 6.73 -2.91
C PRO A 49 2.34 5.79 -1.79
N TYR A 50 3.26 4.96 -1.26
CA TYR A 50 3.00 4.03 -0.16
C TYR A 50 2.38 4.68 1.10
N PRO A 51 2.67 5.94 1.49
CA PRO A 51 2.02 6.56 2.66
C PRO A 51 0.50 6.73 2.47
N SER A 52 0.05 6.89 1.23
CA SER A 52 -1.38 6.99 0.92
C SER A 52 -2.09 5.65 1.02
N PHE A 53 -1.36 4.55 0.82
CA PHE A 53 -1.87 3.19 0.95
C PHE A 53 -1.71 2.60 2.36
N ALA A 54 -1.03 3.28 3.27
CA ALA A 54 -0.81 2.81 4.64
C ALA A 54 -2.11 2.53 5.41
N LEU A 55 -3.22 3.17 5.02
CA LEU A 55 -4.53 2.99 5.64
C LEU A 55 -5.40 1.92 4.98
N VAL A 56 -4.96 1.29 3.88
CA VAL A 56 -5.77 0.27 3.21
C VAL A 56 -5.97 -0.92 4.15
N LYS A 57 -7.22 -1.38 4.25
CA LYS A 57 -7.59 -2.52 5.08
C LYS A 57 -6.92 -3.79 4.59
N GLU A 58 -6.59 -4.68 5.51
CA GLU A 58 -6.02 -5.98 5.17
C GLU A 58 -6.89 -6.80 4.20
N GLU A 59 -8.22 -6.75 4.33
CA GLU A 59 -9.16 -7.44 3.44
C GLU A 59 -9.01 -6.98 1.97
N ASP A 60 -8.94 -5.67 1.76
CA ASP A 60 -8.74 -5.07 0.44
C ASP A 60 -7.34 -5.38 -0.10
N MET A 61 -6.32 -5.42 0.78
CA MET A 61 -4.95 -5.84 0.41
C MET A 61 -4.92 -7.29 -0.08
N ARG A 62 -5.62 -8.20 0.59
CA ARG A 62 -5.71 -9.62 0.19
C ARG A 62 -6.44 -9.78 -1.14
N ALA A 63 -7.52 -9.04 -1.35
CA ALA A 63 -8.25 -9.04 -2.62
C ALA A 63 -7.37 -8.53 -3.77
N MET A 64 -6.61 -7.47 -3.54
CA MET A 64 -5.69 -6.91 -4.52
C MET A 64 -4.53 -7.87 -4.83
N TYR A 65 -3.96 -8.51 -3.81
CA TYR A 65 -2.95 -9.56 -3.99
C TYR A 65 -3.50 -10.72 -4.84
N ALA A 66 -4.70 -11.20 -4.53
CA ALA A 66 -5.35 -12.27 -5.31
C ALA A 66 -5.57 -11.87 -6.78
N TYR A 67 -5.95 -10.61 -7.02
CA TYR A 67 -6.09 -10.10 -8.39
C TYR A 67 -4.75 -10.09 -9.14
N PHE A 68 -3.66 -9.63 -8.52
CA PHE A 68 -2.36 -9.63 -9.18
C PHE A 68 -1.80 -11.04 -9.40
N MET A 69 -2.06 -11.97 -8.47
CA MET A 69 -1.55 -13.33 -8.56
C MET A 69 -2.34 -14.24 -9.51
N HIS A 70 -3.63 -14.00 -9.67
CA HIS A 70 -4.53 -14.90 -10.41
C HIS A 70 -5.33 -14.23 -11.53
N GLY A 71 -5.50 -12.91 -11.48
CA GLY A 71 -6.28 -12.15 -12.47
C GLY A 71 -5.45 -11.51 -13.58
N VAL A 72 -4.13 -11.37 -13.40
CA VAL A 72 -3.23 -10.74 -14.35
C VAL A 72 -2.40 -11.80 -15.08
N GLN A 73 -2.23 -11.64 -16.40
CA GLN A 73 -1.36 -12.53 -17.18
C GLN A 73 0.12 -12.26 -16.83
N PRO A 74 0.94 -13.31 -16.64
CA PRO A 74 2.37 -13.13 -16.41
C PRO A 74 3.02 -12.52 -17.65
N VAL A 75 3.84 -11.50 -17.45
CA VAL A 75 4.63 -10.87 -18.51
C VAL A 75 6.09 -10.95 -18.09
N GLU A 76 6.90 -11.65 -18.86
CA GLU A 76 8.34 -11.70 -18.64
C GLU A 76 8.97 -10.42 -19.21
N GLN A 77 9.31 -9.49 -18.32
CA GLN A 77 9.92 -8.22 -18.69
C GLN A 77 10.96 -7.82 -17.65
N ALA A 78 12.23 -7.81 -18.05
CA ALA A 78 13.33 -7.41 -17.19
C ALA A 78 13.14 -5.97 -16.68
N ASN A 79 13.30 -5.79 -15.37
CA ASN A 79 13.24 -4.49 -14.73
C ASN A 79 14.46 -3.66 -15.12
N GLN A 80 14.23 -2.40 -15.48
CA GLN A 80 15.30 -1.44 -15.76
C GLN A 80 15.64 -0.66 -14.49
N ASP A 81 16.93 -0.48 -14.25
CA ASP A 81 17.39 0.37 -13.16
C ASP A 81 17.16 1.86 -13.47
N SER A 82 16.94 2.67 -12.44
CA SER A 82 16.69 4.10 -12.62
C SER A 82 17.99 4.84 -12.95
N ASP A 83 17.95 5.71 -13.96
CA ASP A 83 19.10 6.52 -14.43
C ASP A 83 19.38 7.74 -13.53
N ILE A 84 19.15 7.61 -12.22
CA ILE A 84 19.31 8.71 -11.26
C ILE A 84 20.80 8.89 -10.96
N PRO A 85 21.40 10.05 -11.28
CA PRO A 85 22.79 10.31 -10.99
C PRO A 85 23.01 10.45 -9.48
N TRP A 86 24.22 10.11 -9.07
CA TRP A 86 24.71 10.38 -7.73
C TRP A 86 24.58 11.90 -7.41
N PRO A 87 24.18 12.31 -6.19
CA PRO A 87 23.98 11.52 -4.96
C PRO A 87 22.52 11.07 -4.71
N LEU A 88 21.59 11.43 -5.59
CA LEU A 88 20.15 11.19 -5.39
C LEU A 88 19.75 9.71 -5.55
N SER A 89 20.67 8.87 -6.05
CA SER A 89 20.55 7.41 -6.10
C SER A 89 20.76 6.71 -4.75
N MET A 90 21.23 7.42 -3.72
CA MET A 90 21.42 6.86 -2.37
C MET A 90 20.07 6.50 -1.74
N ARG A 91 19.89 5.22 -1.38
CA ARG A 91 18.65 4.76 -0.73
C ARG A 91 18.58 5.11 0.77
N TRP A 92 19.72 5.20 1.46
CA TRP A 92 19.78 5.37 2.92
C TRP A 92 19.10 6.65 3.47
N PRO A 93 19.11 7.82 2.81
CA PRO A 93 18.38 8.99 3.29
C PRO A 93 16.87 8.78 3.25
N LEU A 94 16.37 8.01 2.27
CA LEU A 94 14.94 7.66 2.17
C LEU A 94 14.51 6.72 3.30
N HIS A 95 15.39 5.86 3.80
CA HIS A 95 15.10 5.06 4.99
C HIS A 95 14.85 5.95 6.21
N ILE A 96 15.65 7.01 6.40
CA ILE A 96 15.47 7.98 7.49
C ILE A 96 14.16 8.75 7.30
N TRP A 97 13.92 9.28 6.10
CA TRP A 97 12.70 10.01 5.78
C TRP A 97 11.45 9.16 6.02
N ARG A 98 11.45 7.90 5.54
CA ARG A 98 10.35 6.97 5.78
C ARG A 98 10.11 6.76 7.27
N SER A 99 11.14 6.55 8.07
CA SER A 99 10.99 6.37 9.52
C SER A 99 10.42 7.61 10.22
N MET A 100 10.63 8.81 9.67
CA MET A 100 10.13 10.06 10.25
C MET A 100 8.71 10.43 9.78
N PHE A 101 8.35 10.10 8.54
CA PHE A 101 7.14 10.64 7.91
C PHE A 101 6.14 9.59 7.41
N ALA A 102 6.54 8.32 7.26
CA ALA A 102 5.60 7.28 6.87
C ALA A 102 4.75 6.90 8.09
N PRO A 103 3.41 7.02 8.01
CA PRO A 103 2.54 6.54 9.07
C PRO A 103 2.69 5.02 9.21
N THR A 104 2.62 4.54 10.44
CA THR A 104 2.50 3.10 10.69
C THR A 104 1.23 2.60 10.00
N PRO A 105 1.30 1.53 9.18
CA PRO A 105 0.12 0.96 8.57
C PRO A 105 -0.91 0.61 9.64
N ALA A 106 -2.14 1.05 9.43
CA ALA A 106 -3.26 0.81 10.33
C ALA A 106 -4.52 0.67 9.47
N ASP A 107 -5.44 -0.21 9.84
CA ASP A 107 -6.66 -0.36 9.05
C ASP A 107 -7.49 0.93 9.08
N PHE A 108 -7.95 1.36 7.89
CA PHE A 108 -8.86 2.49 7.79
C PHE A 108 -10.16 2.19 8.54
N CYS A 109 -10.28 2.74 9.75
CA CYS A 109 -11.52 2.73 10.50
C CYS A 109 -12.40 3.91 10.07
N GLY A 110 -13.14 3.75 8.97
CA GLY A 110 -14.16 4.72 8.53
C GLY A 110 -15.28 4.97 9.54
N GLN A 111 -15.39 4.13 10.59
CA GLN A 111 -16.30 4.34 11.72
C GLN A 111 -15.72 5.25 12.82
N CYS A 112 -14.39 5.35 12.94
CA CYS A 112 -13.75 6.33 13.84
C CYS A 112 -13.86 7.76 13.32
N GLN A 113 -13.84 7.96 11.99
CA GLN A 113 -14.11 9.27 11.36
C GLN A 113 -15.53 9.79 11.70
N ARG A 114 -16.50 8.87 11.88
CA ARG A 114 -17.89 9.21 12.20
C ARG A 114 -18.12 9.64 13.65
N ARG A 115 -17.12 9.49 14.54
CA ARG A 115 -17.18 9.95 15.93
C ARG A 115 -16.72 11.40 16.15
N SER A 116 -16.13 12.04 15.13
CA SER A 116 -15.75 13.45 15.17
C SER A 116 -16.80 14.33 14.47
N GLY A 117 -17.87 14.68 15.18
CA GLY A 117 -18.46 16.02 15.04
C GLY A 117 -19.52 16.33 13.98
N TYR A 118 -20.08 15.39 13.21
CA TYR A 118 -21.22 15.72 12.31
C TYR A 118 -22.55 15.24 12.89
N ARG A 119 -23.26 16.20 13.49
CA ARG A 119 -24.66 16.12 13.92
C ARG A 119 -25.52 15.75 12.71
N THR A 120 -26.08 14.55 12.71
CA THR A 120 -27.08 14.11 11.74
C THR A 120 -28.27 15.07 11.75
N TRP A 121 -28.67 15.55 10.58
CA TRP A 121 -29.92 16.28 10.42
C TRP A 121 -31.10 15.34 10.71
N PRO A 122 -32.17 15.80 11.39
CA PRO A 122 -33.26 14.94 11.78
C PRO A 122 -34.17 14.72 10.58
N LEU A 123 -34.01 13.59 9.88
CA LEU A 123 -35.12 13.06 9.09
C LEU A 123 -36.01 12.25 10.04
N SER A 124 -37.01 12.97 10.57
CA SER A 124 -38.38 12.50 10.77
C SER A 124 -38.57 10.97 10.86
N GLY A 125 -38.71 10.48 12.10
CA GLY A 125 -39.75 9.52 12.46
C GLY A 125 -39.64 8.09 11.92
N ARG A 126 -38.86 7.25 12.61
CA ARG A 126 -39.33 6.00 13.24
C ARG A 126 -38.17 5.25 13.92
N ARG A 127 -38.32 5.03 15.23
CA ARG A 127 -37.51 4.12 16.04
C ARG A 127 -37.78 2.69 15.59
N VAL A 128 -36.77 1.96 15.14
CA VAL A 128 -36.75 0.50 15.29
C VAL A 128 -35.32 0.02 15.52
N GLY A 129 -35.10 -0.56 16.70
CA GLY A 129 -34.22 -1.71 16.90
C GLY A 129 -32.72 -1.54 16.69
N ALA A 130 -32.03 -1.05 17.72
CA ALA A 130 -30.65 -1.44 17.96
C ALA A 130 -30.60 -2.95 18.23
N LEU A 131 -29.88 -3.70 17.41
CA LEU A 131 -29.32 -5.01 17.73
C LEU A 131 -28.11 -5.21 16.82
N TRP A 132 -27.10 -5.93 17.31
CA TRP A 132 -25.84 -6.30 16.65
C TRP A 132 -24.66 -5.32 16.85
N CYS A 133 -24.06 -5.42 18.04
CA CYS A 133 -22.61 -5.42 18.22
C CYS A 133 -22.30 -6.09 19.57
N MET A 134 -22.02 -7.40 19.57
CA MET A 134 -21.35 -8.08 20.68
C MET A 134 -19.89 -8.34 20.25
N PRO A 135 -18.89 -7.99 21.06
CA PRO A 135 -17.49 -8.35 20.80
C PRO A 135 -17.27 -9.82 21.18
N TYR A 136 -16.72 -10.61 20.27
CA TYR A 136 -16.17 -11.92 20.57
C TYR A 136 -14.74 -11.69 21.07
N ALA A 137 -14.55 -11.76 22.39
CA ALA A 137 -13.24 -11.87 23.01
C ALA A 137 -12.97 -13.35 23.29
N ALA A 138 -11.77 -13.81 22.94
CA ALA A 138 -11.15 -15.03 23.45
C ALA A 138 -9.81 -14.62 24.09
#